data_AF-A0A4W5L2A8-F1
#
_entry.id   AF-A0A4W5L2A8-F1
#
_cell.length_a   1.000
_cell.length_b   1.000
_cell.length_c   1.000
_cell.angle_alpha   90.00
_cell.angle_beta   90.00
_cell.angle_gamma   90.00
#
_symmetry.space_group_name_H-M   'P 1'
#
loop_
_entity.id
_entity.type
_entity.pdbx_description
1 polymer ?
#
loop_
_entity_poly.entity_id
_entity_poly.type
_entity_poly.pdbx_seq_one_letter_code
_entity_poly.pdbx_strand_id
1 'polypeptide(L)'
;MVPFSPLFPLSLQALTKTSASRNALVAMLSEVPACIRTRVSELSLSLDILSLLLDIICPKLRPVNPQLFSDREKQQLVDLIHTMISYNLSYRQDRTPDGQYVYVLEP
;
A
#
# COMPACT_ATOMS: atom_id res chain seq x y z
N MET A 1 -5.73 -24.84 -38.94
CA MET A 1 -6.48 -24.75 -37.68
C MET A 1 -5.47 -24.49 -36.57
N VAL A 2 -5.24 -23.23 -36.23
CA VAL A 2 -4.13 -22.77 -35.37
C VAL A 2 -4.55 -22.93 -33.90
N PRO A 3 -3.74 -23.52 -33.01
CA PRO A 3 -4.18 -23.84 -31.66
C PRO A 3 -4.34 -22.57 -30.82
N PHE A 4 -5.51 -22.45 -30.20
CA PHE A 4 -5.88 -21.37 -29.29
C PHE A 4 -4.98 -21.44 -28.05
N SER A 5 -4.02 -20.52 -27.95
CA SER A 5 -3.04 -20.49 -26.86
C SER A 5 -3.67 -19.90 -25.59
N PRO A 6 -3.72 -20.61 -24.45
CA PRO A 6 -4.32 -20.14 -23.19
C PRO A 6 -3.51 -19.03 -22.48
N LEU A 7 -2.44 -18.53 -23.10
CA LEU A 7 -1.55 -17.49 -22.56
C LEU A 7 -2.06 -16.05 -22.76
N PHE A 8 -3.03 -15.83 -23.65
CA PHE A 8 -3.56 -14.51 -23.99
C PHE A 8 -4.28 -13.76 -22.84
N PRO A 9 -5.11 -14.39 -21.99
CA PRO A 9 -5.78 -13.67 -20.91
C PRO A 9 -4.83 -13.25 -19.78
N LEU A 10 -3.74 -14.00 -19.56
CA LEU A 10 -2.75 -13.68 -18.53
C LEU A 10 -1.89 -12.47 -18.90
N SER A 11 -1.52 -12.31 -20.18
CA SER A 11 -0.77 -11.15 -20.64
C SER A 11 -1.60 -9.86 -20.56
N LEU A 12 -2.90 -9.92 -20.90
CA LEU A 12 -3.81 -8.78 -20.75
C LEU A 12 -3.97 -8.40 -19.26
N GLN A 13 -4.18 -9.37 -18.36
CA GLN A 13 -4.26 -9.09 -16.92
C GLN A 13 -2.95 -8.52 -16.36
N ALA A 14 -1.80 -9.00 -16.83
CA ALA A 14 -0.51 -8.45 -16.44
C ALA A 14 -0.36 -7.00 -16.91
N LEU A 15 -0.76 -6.71 -18.15
CA LEU A 15 -0.75 -5.35 -18.71
C LEU A 15 -1.69 -4.41 -17.94
N THR A 16 -2.91 -4.84 -17.61
CA THR A 16 -3.86 -4.01 -16.85
C THR A 16 -3.37 -3.75 -15.43
N LYS A 17 -2.77 -4.75 -14.77
CA LYS A 17 -2.13 -4.55 -13.45
C LYS A 17 -0.96 -3.57 -13.51
N THR A 18 -0.12 -3.70 -14.53
CA THR A 18 1.06 -2.83 -14.72
C THR A 18 0.65 -1.40 -15.09
N SER A 19 -0.39 -1.23 -15.90
CA SER A 19 -0.90 0.10 -16.24
C SER A 19 -1.57 0.76 -15.04
N ALA A 20 -2.33 0.00 -14.24
CA ALA A 20 -2.94 0.51 -13.00
C ALA A 20 -1.89 0.98 -11.99
N SER A 21 -0.84 0.19 -11.74
CA SER A 21 0.25 0.58 -10.83
C SER A 21 0.99 1.82 -11.34
N ARG A 22 1.26 1.89 -12.65
CA ARG A 22 1.87 3.06 -13.27
C ARG A 22 1.01 4.32 -13.13
N ASN A 23 -0.28 4.20 -13.36
CA ASN A 23 -1.21 5.32 -13.22
C ASN A 23 -1.23 5.85 -11.78
N ALA A 24 -1.17 4.96 -10.78
CA ALA A 24 -1.04 5.36 -9.38
C ALA A 24 0.26 6.13 -9.11
N LEU A 25 1.41 5.64 -9.61
CA LEU A 25 2.70 6.35 -9.47
C LEU A 25 2.66 7.75 -10.12
N VAL A 26 2.04 7.87 -11.29
CA VAL A 26 1.88 9.16 -11.98
C VAL A 26 0.98 10.10 -11.18
N ALA A 27 -0.12 9.60 -10.62
CA ALA A 27 -1.01 10.39 -9.76
C ALA A 27 -0.25 10.90 -8.51
N MET A 28 0.50 10.01 -7.83
CA MET A 28 1.34 10.39 -6.69
C MET A 28 2.36 11.47 -7.08
N LEU A 29 3.07 11.31 -8.20
CA LEU A 29 4.02 12.31 -8.70
C LEU A 29 3.36 13.65 -9.05
N SER A 30 2.10 13.65 -9.44
CA SER A 30 1.34 14.87 -9.74
C SER A 30 1.01 15.68 -8.49
N GLU A 31 0.82 15.00 -7.35
CA GLU A 31 0.60 15.62 -6.05
C GLU A 31 1.91 16.06 -5.36
N VAL A 32 3.07 15.59 -5.84
CA VAL A 32 4.36 16.02 -5.31
C VAL A 32 4.61 17.50 -5.64
N PRO A 33 4.90 18.35 -4.62
CA PRO A 33 5.22 19.75 -4.81
C PRO A 33 6.37 19.96 -5.81
N ALA A 34 6.29 21.02 -6.62
CA ALA A 34 7.28 21.30 -7.66
C ALA A 34 8.73 21.40 -7.13
N CYS A 35 8.91 21.85 -5.88
CA CYS A 35 10.21 21.91 -5.22
C CYS A 35 10.85 20.52 -4.99
N ILE A 36 10.05 19.49 -4.75
CA ILE A 36 10.50 18.12 -4.48
C ILE A 36 10.58 17.32 -5.80
N ARG A 37 9.71 17.62 -6.77
CA ARG A 37 9.60 16.91 -8.04
C ARG A 37 10.88 16.87 -8.88
N THR A 38 11.76 17.88 -8.76
CA THR A 38 13.07 17.89 -9.44
C THR A 38 14.07 16.85 -8.91
N ARG A 39 13.79 16.26 -7.73
CA ARG A 39 14.63 15.25 -7.07
C ARG A 39 14.01 13.86 -7.08
N VAL A 40 12.79 13.72 -7.60
CA VAL A 40 12.02 12.48 -7.55
C VAL A 40 11.70 12.04 -8.98
N SER A 41 12.14 10.83 -9.34
CA SER A 41 11.80 10.15 -10.59
C SER A 41 10.82 9.01 -10.32
N GLU A 42 10.10 8.54 -11.35
CA GLU A 42 9.20 7.37 -11.26
C GLU A 42 9.92 6.13 -10.70
N LEU A 43 11.20 5.95 -11.04
CA LEU A 43 12.01 4.84 -10.55
C LEU A 43 12.39 4.99 -9.07
N SER A 44 12.83 6.18 -8.64
CA SER A 44 13.18 6.39 -7.22
C SER A 44 11.92 6.40 -6.34
N LEU A 45 10.79 6.89 -6.86
CA LEU A 45 9.52 6.83 -6.15
C LEU A 45 9.07 5.37 -5.94
N SER A 46 9.16 4.51 -6.96
CA SER A 46 8.73 3.11 -6.85
C SER A 46 9.66 2.22 -6.03
N LEU A 47 10.99 2.42 -6.13
CA LEU A 47 11.96 1.55 -5.46
C LEU A 47 12.30 2.02 -4.04
N ASP A 48 12.52 3.32 -3.84
CA ASP A 48 13.06 3.85 -2.59
C ASP A 48 11.94 4.40 -1.70
N ILE A 49 11.15 5.33 -2.24
CA ILE A 49 10.17 6.10 -1.46
C ILE A 49 8.97 5.23 -1.10
N LEU A 50 8.39 4.52 -2.08
CA LEU A 50 7.19 3.71 -1.87
C LEU A 50 7.47 2.55 -0.91
N SER A 51 8.65 1.91 -1.00
CA SER A 51 9.05 0.84 -0.08
C SER A 51 9.10 1.34 1.37
N LEU A 52 9.74 2.48 1.62
CA LEU A 52 9.80 3.10 2.96
C LEU A 52 8.42 3.56 3.44
N LEU A 53 7.63 4.14 2.55
CA LEU A 53 6.27 4.59 2.86
C LEU A 53 5.38 3.40 3.25
N LEU A 54 5.48 2.28 2.54
CA LEU A 54 4.76 1.05 2.86
C LEU A 54 5.18 0.47 4.21
N ASP A 55 6.45 0.55 4.59
CA ASP A 55 6.90 0.13 5.93
C ASP A 55 6.33 1.01 7.06
N ILE A 56 6.11 2.30 6.78
CA ILE A 56 5.48 3.23 7.74
C ILE A 56 3.97 2.98 7.82
N ILE A 57 3.30 2.86 6.67
CA ILE A 57 1.84 2.71 6.60
C ILE A 57 1.43 1.30 7.05
N CYS A 58 2.21 0.26 6.75
CA CYS A 58 1.92 -1.14 7.11
C CYS A 58 2.88 -1.66 8.19
N PRO A 59 2.82 -1.15 9.44
CA PRO A 59 3.70 -1.62 10.48
C PRO A 59 3.39 -3.08 10.81
N LYS A 60 4.43 -3.85 11.11
CA LYS A 60 4.34 -5.28 11.47
C LYS A 60 3.83 -5.44 12.91
N LEU A 61 2.60 -4.97 13.16
CA LEU A 61 1.91 -5.16 14.42
C LEU A 61 1.38 -6.59 14.49
N ARG A 62 1.50 -7.20 15.67
CA ARG A 62 0.95 -8.54 15.89
C ARG A 62 -0.58 -8.47 15.87
N PRO A 63 -1.28 -9.41 15.21
CA PRO A 63 -2.74 -9.49 15.21
C PRO A 63 -3.24 -10.08 16.54
N VAL A 64 -2.84 -9.48 17.66
CA VAL A 64 -3.29 -9.84 19.01
C VAL A 64 -4.19 -8.74 19.55
N ASN A 65 -4.93 -9.04 20.61
CA ASN A 65 -5.78 -8.06 21.28
C ASN A 65 -4.93 -6.81 21.65
N PRO A 66 -5.33 -5.58 21.25
CA PRO A 66 -4.60 -4.35 21.57
C PRO A 66 -4.31 -4.15 23.06
N GLN A 67 -5.09 -4.77 23.95
CA GLN A 67 -4.84 -4.74 25.40
C GLN A 67 -3.53 -5.43 25.81
N LEU A 68 -3.00 -6.33 24.99
CA LEU A 68 -1.76 -7.06 25.20
C LEU A 68 -0.54 -6.36 24.59
N PHE A 69 -0.73 -5.20 23.96
CA PHE A 69 0.37 -4.44 23.37
C PHE A 69 1.24 -3.85 24.48
N SER A 70 2.55 -3.97 24.32
CA SER A 70 3.53 -3.21 25.08
C SER A 70 3.38 -1.71 24.82
N ASP A 71 3.88 -0.86 25.71
CA ASP A 71 3.79 0.59 25.52
C ASP A 71 4.49 1.07 24.24
N ARG A 72 5.53 0.34 23.80
CA ARG A 72 6.18 0.56 22.50
C ARG A 72 5.24 0.26 21.33
N GLU A 73 4.56 -0.88 21.34
CA GLU A 73 3.59 -1.24 20.28
C GLU A 73 2.42 -0.24 20.24
N LYS A 74 1.96 0.24 21.40
CA LYS A 74 0.93 1.30 21.48
C LYS A 74 1.42 2.61 20.86
N GLN A 75 2.66 3.02 21.14
CA GLN A 75 3.22 4.23 20.54
C GLN A 75 3.31 4.11 19.02
N GLN A 76 3.76 2.96 18.51
CA GLN A 76 3.80 2.71 17.07
C GLN A 76 2.41 2.79 16.42
N LEU A 77 1.37 2.33 17.12
CA LEU A 77 -0.01 2.45 16.66
C LEU A 77 -0.48 3.91 16.62
N VAL A 78 -0.11 4.72 17.63
CA VAL A 78 -0.42 6.16 17.64
C VAL A 78 0.25 6.88 16.48
N ASP A 79 1.54 6.61 16.24
CA ASP A 79 2.28 7.20 15.12
C ASP A 79 1.70 6.79 13.76
N LEU A 80 1.25 5.53 13.64
CA LEU A 80 0.52 5.06 12.47
C LEU A 80 -0.78 5.84 12.27
N ILE A 81 -1.60 6.01 13.31
CA ILE A 81 -2.87 6.73 13.22
C ILE A 81 -2.64 8.18 12.78
N HIS A 82 -1.61 8.85 13.30
CA HIS A 82 -1.24 10.20 12.85
C HIS A 82 -0.87 10.25 11.37
N THR A 83 -0.12 9.25 10.90
CA THR A 83 0.23 9.11 9.49
C THR A 83 -1.04 8.89 8.66
N MET A 84 -1.92 7.98 9.07
CA MET A 84 -3.18 7.73 8.38
C MET A 84 -4.04 8.99 8.24
N ILE A 85 -4.19 9.76 9.32
CA ILE A 85 -4.95 11.02 9.30
C ILE A 85 -4.30 12.04 8.34
N SER A 86 -2.98 12.17 8.37
CA SER A 86 -2.24 13.14 7.55
C SER A 86 -2.36 12.86 6.05
N TYR A 87 -2.47 11.58 5.68
CA TYR A 87 -2.59 11.13 4.29
C TYR A 87 -4.01 10.72 3.89
N ASN A 88 -5.01 10.97 4.75
CA ASN A 88 -6.41 10.57 4.54
C ASN A 88 -6.57 9.07 4.19
N LEU A 89 -5.84 8.23 4.91
CA LEU A 89 -5.86 6.78 4.75
C LEU A 89 -6.78 6.16 5.80
N SER A 90 -7.41 5.03 5.44
CA SER A 90 -8.26 4.28 6.37
C SER A 90 -7.98 2.78 6.30
N TYR A 91 -8.12 2.10 7.44
CA TYR A 91 -8.08 0.64 7.49
C TYR A 91 -9.51 0.10 7.58
N ARG A 92 -9.88 -0.75 6.63
CA ARG A 92 -11.09 -1.57 6.72
C ARG A 92 -10.78 -2.83 7.53
N GLN A 93 -11.60 -3.08 8.54
CA GLN A 93 -11.47 -4.24 9.40
C GLN A 93 -12.32 -5.39 8.85
N ASP A 94 -11.67 -6.40 8.28
CA ASP A 94 -12.31 -7.60 7.76
C ASP A 94 -12.28 -8.73 8.77
N ARG A 95 -13.42 -9.41 8.94
CA ARG A 95 -13.49 -10.66 9.69
C ARG A 95 -13.13 -11.82 8.77
N THR A 96 -12.08 -12.54 9.09
CA THR A 96 -11.77 -13.81 8.44
C THR A 96 -12.78 -14.88 8.86
N PRO A 97 -13.01 -15.91 8.02
CA PRO A 97 -13.90 -17.02 8.37
C PRO A 97 -13.48 -17.76 9.67
N ASP A 98 -12.20 -17.68 10.04
CA ASP A 98 -11.67 -18.23 11.29
C ASP A 98 -11.95 -17.34 12.53
N GLY A 99 -12.66 -16.22 12.36
CA GLY A 99 -13.05 -15.30 13.43
C GLY A 99 -11.98 -14.28 13.84
N GLN A 100 -10.86 -14.21 13.11
CA GLN A 100 -9.83 -13.18 13.33
C GLN A 100 -10.17 -11.90 12.56
N TYR A 101 -9.56 -10.79 12.98
CA TYR A 101 -9.67 -9.51 12.28
C TYR A 101 -8.40 -9.22 11.49
N VAL A 102 -8.56 -8.90 10.21
CA VAL A 102 -7.50 -8.44 9.33
C VAL A 102 -7.77 -6.97 8.99
N TYR A 103 -6.76 -6.13 9.13
CA TYR A 103 -6.85 -4.72 8.76
C TYR A 103 -6.31 -4.56 7.34
N VAL A 104 -7.17 -4.16 6.41
CA VAL A 104 -6.84 -3.94 5.00
C VAL A 104 -6.85 -2.44 4.74
N LEU A 105 -5.73 -1.91 4.25
CA LEU A 105 -5.63 -0.50 3.90
C LEU A 105 -6.54 -0.22 2.70
N GLU A 106 -7.44 0.74 2.82
CA GLU A 106 -8.20 1.25 1.68
C GLU A 106 -7.56 2.53 1.12
N PRO A 107 -7.43 2.63 -0.22
CA PRO A 107 -6.91 3.80 -0.90
C PRO A 107 -7.88 5.00 -0.90
#